data_AF-T0ZGS5-F1
#
_entry.id   AF-T0ZGS5-F1
#
_cell.length_a   1.000
_cell.length_b   1.000
_cell.length_c   1.000
_cell.angle_alpha   90.00
_cell.angle_beta   90.00
_cell.angle_gamma   90.00
#
_symmetry.space_group_name_H-M   'P 1'
#
loop_
_entity.id
_entity.type
_entity.pdbx_description
1 polymer ?
#
loop_
_entity_poly.entity_id
_entity_poly.type
_entity_poly.pdbx_seq_one_letter_code
_entity_poly.pdbx_strand_id
1 'polypeptide(L)'
;MAAFDTAFHAHLPMAAATYALPREWRERWVLRRFGFHGLSHAYASRRVSELMERDPRSLRMVTCHLGSGASLAAVRQGVSVDTTMGFTPLEGLVMGTRSGTVDPGLILWLEEHTGMPPSELAAALEHRSGLLGLAGTADLREVLAAEARGDTDAMLAVGVYLHRLRAGIAGMVAALGGLDAIAFTGGVGENSEAIRSRAADGLGFLGIALDPRKEPVGGAGPGDRIGDGARPCLRPPGPGGSGDRPGGGARARPGRVRAAGPPRCGLPRRDRERGRPGCAGGPAGTRTVDGPPSAADPPRGSDRHGVQEGGG
;
A
#
# COMPACT_ATOMS: atom_id res chain seq x y z
N MET A 1 4.32 -12.73 25.75
CA MET A 1 5.14 -12.23 24.62
C MET A 1 4.23 -11.34 23.79
N ALA A 2 4.45 -10.02 23.78
CA ALA A 2 3.65 -9.12 22.96
C ALA A 2 4.06 -9.31 21.49
N ALA A 3 3.16 -9.83 20.66
CA ALA A 3 3.40 -10.02 19.24
C ALA A 3 3.03 -8.71 18.52
N PHE A 4 4.04 -7.89 18.23
CA PHE A 4 3.82 -6.62 17.53
C PHE A 4 3.63 -6.86 16.04
N ASP A 5 2.59 -6.25 15.48
CA ASP A 5 2.23 -6.39 14.06
C ASP A 5 3.29 -5.81 13.10
N THR A 6 4.22 -5.03 13.63
CA THR A 6 5.36 -4.44 12.89
C THR A 6 6.62 -5.31 12.89
N ALA A 7 6.69 -6.34 13.76
CA ALA A 7 7.94 -7.07 14.03
C ALA A 7 8.51 -7.77 12.79
N PHE A 8 7.64 -8.30 11.91
CA PHE A 8 8.07 -8.95 10.66
C PHE A 8 8.77 -7.99 9.68
N HIS A 9 8.48 -6.68 9.82
CA HIS A 9 9.02 -5.62 8.98
C HIS A 9 10.18 -4.86 9.66
N ALA A 10 10.60 -5.27 10.86
CA ALA A 10 11.65 -4.58 11.62
C ALA A 10 13.01 -4.51 10.86
N HIS A 11 13.25 -5.47 9.96
CA HIS A 11 14.48 -5.59 9.17
C HIS A 11 14.36 -5.08 7.74
N LEU A 12 13.36 -4.23 7.45
CA LEU A 12 13.27 -3.55 6.16
C LEU A 12 14.60 -2.85 5.82
N PRO A 13 15.14 -3.02 4.60
CA PRO A 13 16.29 -2.26 4.12
C PRO A 13 16.07 -0.76 4.27
N MET A 14 17.14 -0.01 4.58
CA MET A 14 17.04 1.45 4.76
C MET A 14 16.41 2.16 3.56
N ALA A 15 16.67 1.68 2.34
CA ALA A 15 16.07 2.22 1.12
C ALA A 15 14.54 2.07 1.05
N ALA A 16 13.98 1.00 1.64
CA ALA A 16 12.53 0.78 1.71
C ALA A 16 11.91 1.46 2.94
N ALA A 17 12.68 1.57 4.03
CA ALA A 17 12.20 2.14 5.29
C ALA A 17 12.23 3.67 5.36
N THR A 18 13.12 4.33 4.60
CA THR A 18 13.37 5.76 4.72
C THR A 18 12.47 6.57 3.80
N TYR A 19 11.65 7.46 4.35
CA TYR A 19 10.97 8.47 3.54
C TYR A 19 11.95 9.56 3.10
N ALA A 20 11.76 10.10 1.89
CA ALA A 20 12.56 11.21 1.36
C ALA A 20 12.14 12.57 1.96
N LEU A 21 12.21 12.67 3.30
CA LEU A 21 11.85 13.85 4.09
C LEU A 21 13.10 14.65 4.52
N PRO A 22 12.93 15.92 4.93
CA PRO A 22 14.00 16.72 5.52
C PRO A 22 14.77 15.91 6.56
N ARG A 23 16.09 16.02 6.52
CA ARG A 23 16.98 15.19 7.34
C ARG A 23 16.71 15.41 8.82
N GLU A 24 16.57 16.67 9.22
CA GLU A 24 16.24 17.12 10.55
C GLU A 24 14.95 16.49 11.11
N TRP A 25 13.96 16.23 10.25
CA TRP A 25 12.70 15.61 10.67
C TRP A 25 12.90 14.12 10.95
N ARG A 26 13.65 13.44 10.09
CA ARG A 26 13.94 12.00 10.23
C ARG A 26 14.79 11.72 11.47
N GLU A 27 15.76 12.60 11.77
CA GLU A 27 16.61 12.48 12.96
C GLU A 27 15.85 12.79 14.25
N ARG A 28 14.89 13.74 14.20
CA ARG A 28 14.15 14.17 15.40
C ARG A 28 12.99 13.25 15.80
N TRP A 29 12.24 12.70 14.83
CA TRP A 29 10.94 12.06 15.10
C TRP A 29 10.81 10.60 14.66
N VAL A 30 11.90 9.93 14.28
CA VAL A 30 11.90 8.51 13.87
C VAL A 30 10.87 8.25 12.74
N LEU A 31 10.83 9.15 11.75
CA LEU A 31 9.90 9.06 10.62
C LEU A 31 10.39 8.00 9.63
N ARG A 32 9.74 6.84 9.63
CA ARG A 32 10.07 5.70 8.76
C ARG A 32 8.84 4.87 8.44
N ARG A 33 8.97 4.02 7.42
CA ARG A 33 8.04 2.92 7.20
C ARG A 33 8.22 1.88 8.30
N PHE A 34 7.12 1.57 9.00
CA PHE A 34 7.04 0.48 9.97
C PHE A 34 6.46 -0.77 9.31
N GLY A 35 5.38 -0.64 8.55
CA GLY A 35 4.63 -1.77 8.01
C GLY A 35 3.81 -2.52 9.06
N PHE A 36 2.69 -3.10 8.64
CA PHE A 36 1.74 -3.79 9.51
C PHE A 36 1.21 -5.05 8.82
N HIS A 37 0.32 -5.79 9.48
CA HIS A 37 -0.05 -7.18 9.17
C HIS A 37 1.13 -8.14 9.18
N GLY A 38 2.18 -7.85 9.96
CA GLY A 38 3.42 -8.61 9.98
C GLY A 38 3.21 -10.07 10.42
N LEU A 39 2.27 -10.33 11.33
CA LEU A 39 1.95 -11.71 11.72
C LEU A 39 1.32 -12.50 10.57
N SER A 40 0.42 -11.87 9.81
CA SER A 40 -0.20 -12.50 8.64
C SER A 40 0.82 -12.73 7.51
N HIS A 41 1.65 -11.73 7.22
CA HIS A 41 2.72 -11.85 6.21
C HIS A 41 3.76 -12.93 6.59
N ALA A 42 4.14 -13.00 7.87
CA ALA A 42 5.02 -14.04 8.39
C ALA A 42 4.40 -15.44 8.28
N TYR A 43 3.11 -15.57 8.62
CA TYR A 43 2.39 -16.83 8.48
C TYR A 43 2.26 -17.27 7.01
N ALA A 44 1.80 -16.37 6.14
CA ALA A 44 1.60 -16.67 4.72
C ALA A 44 2.92 -17.07 4.03
N SER A 45 4.02 -16.38 4.33
CA SER A 45 5.32 -16.71 3.74
C SER A 45 5.86 -18.08 4.16
N ARG A 46 5.69 -18.45 5.45
CA ARG A 46 6.00 -19.82 5.91
C ARG A 46 5.13 -20.85 5.21
N ARG A 47 3.81 -20.62 5.17
CA ARG A 47 2.86 -21.56 4.58
C ARG A 47 3.13 -21.79 3.09
N VAL A 48 3.46 -20.74 2.33
CA VAL A 48 3.84 -20.87 0.91
C VAL A 48 5.08 -21.74 0.75
N SER A 49 6.08 -21.58 1.63
CA SER A 49 7.31 -22.37 1.57
C SER A 49 7.03 -23.87 1.79
N GLU A 50 6.15 -24.19 2.76
CA GLU A 50 5.67 -25.56 3.00
C GLU A 50 4.91 -26.12 1.80
N LEU A 51 3.95 -25.36 1.26
CA LEU A 51 3.12 -25.77 0.12
C LEU A 51 3.93 -25.97 -1.18
N MET A 52 5.05 -25.26 -1.31
CA MET A 52 5.95 -25.38 -2.45
C MET A 52 7.05 -26.42 -2.21
N GLU A 53 7.14 -27.00 -1.01
CA GLU A 53 8.20 -27.93 -0.60
C GLU A 53 9.61 -27.38 -0.89
N ARG A 54 9.80 -26.07 -0.66
CA ARG A 54 11.05 -25.35 -0.93
C ARG A 54 11.57 -24.65 0.32
N ASP A 55 12.88 -24.62 0.48
CA ASP A 55 13.53 -23.84 1.56
C ASP A 55 13.09 -22.37 1.46
N PRO A 56 12.54 -21.76 2.53
CA PRO A 56 12.18 -20.34 2.57
C PRO A 56 13.31 -19.42 2.09
N ARG A 57 14.58 -19.79 2.34
CA ARG A 57 15.78 -19.05 1.93
C ARG A 57 16.03 -19.05 0.41
N SER A 58 15.30 -19.89 -0.33
CA SER A 58 15.36 -19.95 -1.79
C SER A 58 14.25 -19.15 -2.47
N LEU A 59 13.27 -18.62 -1.72
CA LEU A 59 12.04 -18.06 -2.26
C LEU A 59 12.03 -16.53 -2.27
N ARG A 60 11.42 -16.00 -3.32
CA ARG A 60 11.01 -14.61 -3.49
C ARG A 60 9.50 -14.59 -3.73
N MET A 61 8.75 -13.96 -2.84
CA MET A 61 7.30 -13.97 -2.93
C MET A 61 6.69 -12.62 -2.57
N VAL A 62 5.55 -12.32 -3.16
CA VAL A 62 4.69 -11.23 -2.72
C VAL A 62 3.57 -11.83 -1.90
N THR A 63 3.40 -11.38 -0.67
CA THR A 63 2.24 -11.75 0.16
C THR A 63 1.22 -10.62 0.12
N CYS A 64 -0.03 -10.95 -0.19
CA CYS A 64 -1.15 -10.04 -0.35
C CYS A 64 -2.16 -10.31 0.78
N HIS A 65 -2.07 -9.56 1.87
CA HIS A 65 -3.08 -9.58 2.93
C HIS A 65 -4.23 -8.67 2.53
N LEU A 66 -5.36 -9.24 2.12
CA LEU A 66 -6.52 -8.52 1.65
C LEU A 66 -7.72 -8.79 2.58
N GLY A 67 -8.15 -7.78 3.32
CA GLY A 67 -9.32 -7.81 4.20
C GLY A 67 -9.92 -6.41 4.36
N SER A 68 -10.50 -6.12 5.53
CA SER A 68 -10.99 -4.77 5.86
C SER A 68 -9.85 -3.74 5.87
N GLY A 69 -8.66 -4.16 6.32
CA GLY A 69 -7.38 -3.56 5.98
C GLY A 69 -6.66 -4.38 4.91
N ALA A 70 -5.84 -3.73 4.09
CA ALA A 70 -5.11 -4.41 3.03
C ALA A 70 -3.65 -3.94 2.93
N SER A 71 -2.72 -4.89 2.85
CA SER A 71 -1.30 -4.62 2.66
C SER A 71 -0.62 -5.70 1.82
N LEU A 72 0.46 -5.32 1.16
CA LEU A 72 1.36 -6.22 0.49
C LEU A 72 2.71 -6.22 1.18
N ALA A 73 3.42 -7.34 1.14
CA ALA A 73 4.82 -7.40 1.52
C ALA A 73 5.64 -8.21 0.49
N ALA A 74 6.77 -7.64 0.10
CA ALA A 74 7.82 -8.34 -0.63
C ALA A 74 8.65 -9.14 0.37
N VAL A 75 8.66 -10.47 0.23
CA VAL A 75 9.39 -11.37 1.12
C VAL A 75 10.48 -12.09 0.33
N ARG A 76 11.73 -11.94 0.78
CA ARG A 76 12.90 -12.59 0.20
C ARG A 76 13.63 -13.35 1.30
N GLN A 77 13.84 -14.64 1.09
CA GLN A 77 14.52 -15.50 2.06
C GLN A 77 13.82 -15.54 3.44
N GLY A 78 12.49 -15.47 3.46
CA GLY A 78 11.70 -15.41 4.69
C GLY A 78 11.71 -14.05 5.41
N VAL A 79 12.37 -13.02 4.86
CA VAL A 79 12.46 -11.68 5.45
C VAL A 79 11.67 -10.68 4.61
N SER A 80 10.90 -9.81 5.27
CA SER A 80 10.25 -8.68 4.61
C SER A 80 11.30 -7.68 4.11
N VAL A 81 11.33 -7.43 2.80
CA VAL A 81 12.23 -6.46 2.17
C VAL A 81 11.51 -5.21 1.67
N ASP A 82 10.18 -5.25 1.57
CA ASP A 82 9.32 -4.09 1.31
C ASP A 82 7.89 -4.36 1.80
N THR A 83 7.08 -3.32 2.03
CA THR A 83 5.67 -3.41 2.43
C THR A 83 4.90 -2.14 2.08
N THR A 84 3.60 -2.25 1.78
CA THR A 84 2.82 -1.09 1.31
C THR A 84 2.36 -0.18 2.44
N MET A 85 2.11 -0.71 3.64
CA MET A 85 1.76 0.14 4.77
C MET A 85 3.00 0.88 5.29
N GLY A 86 2.74 2.06 5.82
CA GLY A 86 3.73 3.11 5.99
C GLY A 86 4.21 3.30 7.42
N PHE A 87 4.33 4.57 7.77
CA PHE A 87 4.37 5.05 9.14
C PHE A 87 3.09 4.65 9.90
N THR A 88 1.94 4.69 9.23
CA THR A 88 0.64 4.22 9.75
C THR A 88 0.04 3.15 8.82
N PRO A 89 -1.01 2.44 9.28
CA PRO A 89 -1.79 1.54 8.43
C PRO A 89 -2.62 2.23 7.34
N LEU A 90 -2.53 3.55 7.16
CA LEU A 90 -3.28 4.29 6.14
C LEU A 90 -2.61 4.20 4.76
N GLU A 91 -1.29 4.18 4.69
CA GLU A 91 -0.56 4.12 3.41
C GLU A 91 -0.79 2.79 2.68
N GLY A 92 -0.80 2.83 1.35
CA GLY A 92 -0.75 1.65 0.50
C GLY A 92 -2.04 1.43 -0.28
N LEU A 93 -2.65 0.26 -0.08
CA LEU A 93 -3.79 -0.20 -0.87
C LEU A 93 -5.08 0.51 -0.50
N VAL A 94 -6.04 0.48 -1.41
CA VAL A 94 -7.46 0.76 -1.11
C VAL A 94 -7.96 -0.30 -0.14
N MET A 95 -8.71 0.13 0.89
CA MET A 95 -9.25 -0.77 1.91
C MET A 95 -10.76 -0.57 2.05
N GLY A 96 -11.37 -1.18 3.07
CA GLY A 96 -12.83 -1.06 3.29
C GLY A 96 -13.25 0.39 3.53
N THR A 97 -12.65 1.06 4.51
CA THR A 97 -12.97 2.45 4.89
C THR A 97 -11.78 3.41 4.81
N ARG A 98 -10.58 2.87 4.61
CA ARG A 98 -9.33 3.63 4.48
C ARG A 98 -9.05 3.94 3.02
N SER A 99 -8.59 5.16 2.76
CA SER A 99 -8.25 5.63 1.41
C SER A 99 -7.10 4.87 0.77
N GLY A 100 -6.12 4.46 1.57
CA GLY A 100 -4.81 4.06 1.04
C GLY A 100 -3.95 5.28 0.77
N THR A 101 -2.96 5.13 -0.13
CA THR A 101 -2.12 6.27 -0.54
C THR A 101 -2.91 7.28 -1.36
N VAL A 102 -2.87 8.53 -0.92
CA VAL A 102 -3.31 9.73 -1.65
C VAL A 102 -2.18 10.76 -1.71
N ASP A 103 -2.30 11.75 -2.58
CA ASP A 103 -1.32 12.84 -2.69
C ASP A 103 -1.34 13.71 -1.42
N PRO A 104 -0.21 13.92 -0.71
CA PRO A 104 -0.15 14.86 0.40
C PRO A 104 -0.55 16.29 0.00
N GLY A 105 -0.30 16.72 -1.24
CA GLY A 105 -0.70 18.03 -1.74
C GLY A 105 -2.23 18.20 -1.82
N LEU A 106 -2.97 17.11 -2.05
CA LEU A 106 -4.44 17.12 -1.98
C LEU A 106 -4.92 17.44 -0.57
N ILE A 107 -4.26 16.88 0.45
CA ILE A 107 -4.64 17.08 1.85
C ILE A 107 -4.38 18.52 2.29
N LEU A 108 -3.21 19.05 1.93
CA LEU A 108 -2.87 20.46 2.18
C LEU A 108 -3.86 21.40 1.48
N TRP A 109 -4.22 21.09 0.23
CA TRP A 109 -5.18 21.89 -0.51
C TRP A 109 -6.56 21.92 0.18
N LEU A 110 -7.06 20.76 0.65
CA LEU A 110 -8.34 20.69 1.37
C LEU A 110 -8.31 21.53 2.65
N GLU A 111 -7.27 21.39 3.46
CA GLU A 111 -7.11 22.18 4.69
C GLU A 111 -7.12 23.69 4.39
N GLU A 112 -6.26 24.14 3.47
CA GLU A 112 -6.07 25.56 3.18
C GLU A 112 -7.27 26.21 2.48
N HIS A 113 -7.95 25.50 1.58
CA HIS A 113 -8.97 26.10 0.71
C HIS A 113 -10.40 25.84 1.18
N THR A 114 -10.63 24.78 1.95
CA THR A 114 -11.98 24.46 2.47
C THR A 114 -12.10 24.75 3.97
N GLY A 115 -10.98 24.99 4.65
CA GLY A 115 -10.95 25.16 6.10
C GLY A 115 -11.26 23.86 6.86
N MET A 116 -11.15 22.71 6.20
CA MET A 116 -11.42 21.42 6.83
C MET A 116 -10.35 21.13 7.89
N PRO A 117 -10.74 20.89 9.15
CA PRO A 117 -9.76 20.69 10.22
C PRO A 117 -9.00 19.37 10.02
N PRO A 118 -7.72 19.28 10.46
CA PRO A 118 -6.92 18.06 10.35
C PRO A 118 -7.58 16.81 10.92
N SER A 119 -8.38 16.95 11.99
CA SER A 119 -9.12 15.84 12.59
C SER A 119 -10.22 15.28 11.67
N GLU A 120 -10.90 16.15 10.92
CA GLU A 120 -11.92 15.74 9.95
C GLU A 120 -11.28 15.10 8.72
N LEU A 121 -10.15 15.64 8.24
CA LEU A 121 -9.36 15.03 7.16
C LEU A 121 -8.91 13.62 7.55
N ALA A 122 -8.35 13.46 8.75
CA ALA A 122 -7.95 12.16 9.28
C ALA A 122 -9.14 11.20 9.37
N ALA A 123 -10.28 11.63 9.93
CA ALA A 123 -11.47 10.81 10.03
C ALA A 123 -12.04 10.42 8.64
N ALA A 124 -11.98 11.32 7.66
CA ALA A 124 -12.39 11.04 6.29
C ALA A 124 -11.50 9.94 5.67
N LEU A 125 -10.18 10.08 5.79
CA LEU A 125 -9.22 9.13 5.23
C LEU A 125 -9.24 7.77 5.91
N GLU A 126 -9.52 7.70 7.22
CA GLU A 126 -9.52 6.46 8.01
C GLU A 126 -10.86 5.71 7.98
N HIS A 127 -11.98 6.43 7.94
CA HIS A 127 -13.29 5.85 8.22
C HIS A 127 -14.35 6.10 7.16
N ARG A 128 -14.16 7.05 6.23
CA ARG A 128 -15.16 7.42 5.22
C ARG A 128 -14.66 7.32 3.77
N SER A 129 -13.51 6.68 3.57
CA SER A 129 -12.86 6.51 2.28
C SER A 129 -12.91 5.04 1.82
N GLY A 130 -12.01 4.65 0.92
CA GLY A 130 -11.89 3.26 0.48
C GLY A 130 -13.11 2.81 -0.34
N LEU A 131 -13.46 1.53 -0.24
CA LEU A 131 -14.66 0.98 -0.89
C LEU A 131 -15.93 1.67 -0.41
N LEU A 132 -16.02 2.00 0.89
CA LEU A 132 -17.15 2.73 1.46
C LEU A 132 -17.34 4.09 0.77
N GLY A 133 -16.26 4.85 0.65
CA GLY A 133 -16.30 6.18 0.02
C GLY A 133 -16.58 6.15 -1.49
N LEU A 134 -16.31 5.02 -2.16
CA LEU A 134 -16.49 4.88 -3.60
C LEU A 134 -17.80 4.21 -4.02
N ALA A 135 -18.32 3.27 -3.22
CA ALA A 135 -19.46 2.42 -3.57
C ALA A 135 -20.53 2.34 -2.46
N GLY A 136 -20.41 3.13 -1.40
CA GLY A 136 -21.38 3.20 -0.31
C GLY A 136 -21.35 2.02 0.68
N THR A 137 -20.51 1.01 0.46
CA THR A 137 -20.32 -0.13 1.37
C THR A 137 -18.85 -0.54 1.45
N ALA A 138 -18.42 -1.00 2.62
CA ALA A 138 -17.07 -1.54 2.83
C ALA A 138 -16.98 -3.05 2.48
N ASP A 139 -18.11 -3.73 2.26
CA ASP A 139 -18.13 -5.16 1.91
C ASP A 139 -17.89 -5.36 0.42
N LEU A 140 -16.70 -5.82 0.05
CA LEU A 140 -16.33 -6.09 -1.34
C LEU A 140 -17.26 -7.09 -2.04
N ARG A 141 -17.93 -8.01 -1.32
CA ARG A 141 -18.89 -8.93 -1.92
C ARG A 141 -20.12 -8.18 -2.44
N GLU A 142 -20.60 -7.21 -1.66
CA GLU A 142 -21.71 -6.35 -2.07
C GLU A 142 -21.30 -5.46 -3.26
N VAL A 143 -20.08 -4.90 -3.22
CA VAL A 143 -19.54 -4.10 -4.33
C VAL A 143 -19.44 -4.94 -5.61
N LEU A 144 -18.90 -6.16 -5.56
CA LEU A 144 -18.83 -7.06 -6.72
C LEU A 144 -20.21 -7.46 -7.24
N ALA A 145 -21.18 -7.68 -6.35
CA ALA A 145 -22.55 -7.96 -6.75
C ALA A 145 -23.22 -6.75 -7.42
N ALA A 146 -22.92 -5.53 -6.96
CA ALA A 146 -23.40 -4.29 -7.58
C ALA A 146 -22.73 -4.04 -8.94
N GLU A 147 -21.42 -4.26 -9.05
CA GLU A 147 -20.68 -4.22 -10.33
C GLU A 147 -21.32 -5.16 -11.37
N ALA A 148 -21.66 -6.40 -10.95
CA ALA A 148 -22.33 -7.37 -11.83
C ALA A 148 -23.73 -6.94 -12.28
N ARG A 149 -24.39 -6.02 -11.56
CA ARG A 149 -25.67 -5.40 -11.95
C ARG A 149 -25.50 -4.13 -12.79
N GLY A 150 -24.26 -3.73 -13.09
CA GLY A 150 -23.96 -2.54 -13.89
C GLY A 150 -23.95 -1.23 -13.10
N ASP A 151 -23.81 -1.29 -11.78
CA ASP A 151 -23.66 -0.09 -10.94
C ASP A 151 -22.34 0.62 -11.24
N THR A 152 -22.41 1.90 -11.63
CA THR A 152 -21.24 2.67 -12.11
C THR A 152 -20.23 2.95 -11.01
N ASP A 153 -20.70 3.17 -9.79
CA ASP A 153 -19.86 3.51 -8.63
C ASP A 153 -19.14 2.25 -8.13
N ALA A 154 -19.82 1.11 -8.14
CA ALA A 154 -19.20 -0.20 -7.88
C ALA A 154 -18.17 -0.58 -8.94
N MET A 155 -18.45 -0.35 -10.23
CA MET A 155 -17.47 -0.55 -11.31
C MET A 155 -16.23 0.31 -11.12
N LEU A 156 -16.41 1.59 -10.74
CA LEU A 156 -15.30 2.48 -10.41
C LEU A 156 -14.51 1.95 -9.20
N ALA A 157 -15.21 1.58 -8.10
CA ALA A 157 -14.58 1.11 -6.88
C ALA A 157 -13.71 -0.13 -7.11
N VAL A 158 -14.23 -1.14 -7.84
CA VAL A 158 -13.47 -2.35 -8.16
C VAL A 158 -12.31 -2.05 -9.12
N GLY A 159 -12.53 -1.16 -10.10
CA GLY A 159 -11.48 -0.70 -11.01
C GLY A 159 -10.31 -0.05 -10.26
N VAL A 160 -10.60 0.89 -9.35
CA VAL A 160 -9.60 1.57 -8.51
C VAL A 160 -8.89 0.58 -7.59
N TYR A 161 -9.65 -0.30 -6.92
CA TYR A 161 -9.10 -1.34 -6.05
C TYR A 161 -8.09 -2.24 -6.77
N LEU A 162 -8.48 -2.81 -7.92
CA LEU A 162 -7.61 -3.69 -8.72
C LEU A 162 -6.42 -2.95 -9.31
N HIS A 163 -6.61 -1.70 -9.74
CA HIS A 163 -5.51 -0.89 -10.25
C HIS A 163 -4.44 -0.68 -9.17
N ARG A 164 -4.84 -0.29 -7.95
CA ARG A 164 -3.91 -0.08 -6.83
C ARG A 164 -3.27 -1.40 -6.37
N LEU A 165 -4.04 -2.49 -6.33
CA LEU A 165 -3.53 -3.82 -6.00
C LEU A 165 -2.44 -4.28 -7.00
N ARG A 166 -2.71 -4.21 -8.30
CA ARG A 166 -1.75 -4.61 -9.35
C ARG A 166 -0.50 -3.74 -9.33
N ALA A 167 -0.65 -2.42 -9.19
CA ALA A 167 0.48 -1.50 -9.08
C ALA A 167 1.35 -1.83 -7.85
N GLY A 168 0.71 -2.10 -6.70
CA GLY A 168 1.40 -2.53 -5.49
C GLY A 168 2.16 -3.84 -5.68
N ILE A 169 1.53 -4.87 -6.26
CA ILE A 169 2.18 -6.16 -6.53
C ILE A 169 3.39 -5.95 -7.43
N ALA A 170 3.25 -5.20 -8.53
CA ALA A 170 4.36 -4.92 -9.43
C ALA A 170 5.53 -4.20 -8.72
N GLY A 171 5.22 -3.24 -7.83
CA GLY A 171 6.23 -2.58 -6.99
C GLY A 171 6.97 -3.56 -6.08
N MET A 172 6.25 -4.47 -5.42
CA MET A 172 6.85 -5.52 -4.59
C MET A 172 7.72 -6.48 -5.42
N VAL A 173 7.30 -6.84 -6.64
CA VAL A 173 8.10 -7.67 -7.56
C VAL A 173 9.40 -6.94 -7.96
N ALA A 174 9.33 -5.64 -8.21
CA ALA A 174 10.51 -4.83 -8.51
C ALA A 174 11.50 -4.81 -7.32
N ALA A 175 11.01 -4.71 -6.08
CA ALA A 175 11.85 -4.78 -4.88
C ALA A 175 12.54 -6.15 -4.71
N LEU A 176 11.95 -7.24 -5.21
CA LEU A 176 12.50 -8.59 -5.13
C LEU A 176 13.54 -8.90 -6.22
N GLY A 177 13.45 -8.25 -7.39
CA GLY A 177 14.27 -8.56 -8.56
C GLY A 177 13.99 -9.96 -9.14
N GLY A 178 12.79 -10.49 -8.91
CA GLY A 178 12.35 -11.82 -9.33
C GLY A 178 11.16 -12.30 -8.48
N LEU A 179 10.44 -13.31 -8.96
CA LEU A 179 9.22 -13.80 -8.32
C LEU A 179 9.07 -15.31 -8.50
N ASP A 180 8.89 -16.02 -7.39
CA ASP A 180 8.52 -17.44 -7.34
C ASP A 180 7.02 -17.63 -7.10
N ALA A 181 6.42 -16.83 -6.21
CA ALA A 181 5.01 -16.98 -5.83
C ALA A 181 4.35 -15.65 -5.41
N ILE A 182 3.05 -15.57 -5.63
CA ILE A 182 2.18 -14.56 -5.00
C ILE A 182 1.22 -15.30 -4.06
N ALA A 183 1.10 -14.85 -2.82
CA ALA A 183 0.24 -15.48 -1.83
C ALA A 183 -0.90 -14.55 -1.46
N PHE A 184 -2.14 -14.93 -1.80
CA PHE A 184 -3.33 -14.21 -1.33
C PHE A 184 -3.79 -14.79 0.00
N THR A 185 -4.02 -13.91 0.98
CA THR A 185 -4.50 -14.24 2.34
C THR A 185 -5.45 -13.13 2.85
N GLY A 186 -6.09 -13.34 4.00
CA GLY A 186 -7.08 -12.44 4.56
C GLY A 186 -8.47 -12.70 3.97
N GLY A 187 -9.49 -12.08 4.57
CA GLY A 187 -10.88 -12.37 4.25
C GLY A 187 -11.24 -12.23 2.76
N VAL A 188 -10.71 -11.19 2.09
CA VAL A 188 -10.89 -11.00 0.64
C VAL A 188 -9.97 -11.93 -0.14
N GLY A 189 -8.69 -12.00 0.22
CA GLY A 189 -7.68 -12.76 -0.54
C GLY A 189 -7.99 -14.25 -0.61
N GLU A 190 -8.57 -14.80 0.45
CA GLU A 190 -8.93 -16.22 0.54
C GLU A 190 -10.24 -16.56 -0.18
N ASN A 191 -11.23 -15.66 -0.11
CA ASN A 191 -12.61 -15.96 -0.50
C ASN A 191 -13.06 -15.34 -1.83
N SER A 192 -12.31 -14.37 -2.38
CA SER A 192 -12.67 -13.71 -3.64
C SER A 192 -11.81 -14.20 -4.81
N GLU A 193 -12.27 -15.25 -5.48
CA GLU A 193 -11.67 -15.74 -6.73
C GLU A 193 -11.63 -14.64 -7.80
N ALA A 194 -12.73 -13.87 -7.93
CA ALA A 194 -12.81 -12.77 -8.89
C ALA A 194 -11.67 -11.76 -8.73
N ILE A 195 -11.31 -11.40 -7.49
CA ILE A 195 -10.21 -10.48 -7.21
C ILE A 195 -8.87 -11.12 -7.52
N ARG A 196 -8.63 -12.37 -7.10
CA ARG A 196 -7.38 -13.08 -7.41
C ARG A 196 -7.16 -13.19 -8.92
N SER A 197 -8.19 -13.62 -9.65
CA SER A 197 -8.16 -13.83 -11.09
C SER A 197 -7.89 -12.52 -11.82
N ARG A 198 -8.70 -11.49 -11.55
CA ARG A 198 -8.49 -10.18 -12.16
C ARG A 198 -7.14 -9.57 -11.78
N ALA A 199 -6.65 -9.73 -10.54
CA ALA A 199 -5.33 -9.24 -10.17
C ALA A 199 -4.23 -9.93 -11.00
N ALA A 200 -4.28 -11.25 -11.14
CA ALA A 200 -3.32 -12.04 -11.92
C ALA A 200 -3.37 -11.71 -13.42
N ASP A 201 -4.57 -11.62 -14.02
CA ASP A 201 -4.74 -11.33 -15.44
C ASP A 201 -4.07 -10.01 -15.85
N GLY A 202 -4.20 -8.97 -15.01
CA GLY A 202 -3.57 -7.68 -15.26
C GLY A 202 -2.04 -7.67 -15.11
N LEU A 203 -1.46 -8.78 -14.64
CA LEU A 203 -0.02 -8.94 -14.42
C LEU A 203 0.58 -10.08 -15.28
N GLY A 204 -0.17 -10.62 -16.24
CA GLY A 204 0.27 -11.72 -17.11
C GLY A 204 1.57 -11.43 -17.86
N PHE A 205 1.85 -10.17 -18.19
CA PHE A 205 3.10 -9.75 -18.84
C PHE A 205 4.36 -9.96 -17.97
N LEU A 206 4.21 -10.14 -16.66
CA LEU A 206 5.28 -10.53 -15.73
C LEU A 206 5.43 -12.05 -15.61
N GLY A 207 4.66 -12.83 -16.38
CA GLY A 207 4.58 -14.28 -16.29
C GLY A 207 3.78 -14.78 -15.09
N ILE A 208 2.91 -13.94 -14.51
CA ILE A 208 2.01 -14.31 -13.42
C ILE A 208 0.76 -14.94 -14.02
N ALA A 209 0.36 -16.11 -13.53
CA ALA A 209 -0.90 -16.75 -13.89
C ALA A 209 -1.49 -17.47 -12.67
N LEU A 210 -2.82 -17.59 -12.62
CA LEU A 210 -3.47 -18.53 -11.71
C LEU A 210 -3.42 -19.94 -12.31
N ASP A 211 -3.21 -20.96 -11.47
CA ASP A 211 -3.48 -22.34 -11.87
C ASP A 211 -4.95 -22.64 -11.60
N PRO A 212 -5.82 -22.74 -12.63
CA PRO A 212 -7.25 -22.96 -12.44
C PRO A 212 -7.56 -24.32 -11.79
N ARG A 213 -6.60 -25.26 -11.78
CA ARG A 213 -6.76 -26.59 -11.18
C ARG A 213 -6.51 -26.61 -9.67
N LYS A 214 -5.97 -25.53 -9.11
CA LYS A 214 -5.71 -25.37 -7.67
C LYS A 214 -6.71 -24.45 -6.98
N GLU A 215 -7.71 -23.96 -7.71
CA GLU A 215 -8.84 -23.21 -7.17
C GLU A 215 -9.89 -24.19 -6.63
N PRO A 216 -10.31 -24.10 -5.35
CA PRO A 216 -11.39 -24.92 -4.84
C PRO A 216 -12.72 -24.42 -5.38
N VAL A 217 -13.59 -25.36 -5.75
CA VAL A 217 -15.00 -25.11 -6.05
C VAL A 217 -15.66 -24.55 -4.79
N GLY A 218 -16.33 -23.40 -4.90
CA GLY A 218 -16.69 -22.53 -3.77
C GLY A 218 -17.62 -23.13 -2.70
N GLY A 219 -17.57 -22.49 -1.51
CA GLY A 219 -18.63 -22.51 -0.50
C GLY A 219 -18.51 -23.56 0.61
N ALA A 220 -17.95 -23.18 1.76
CA ALA A 220 -18.29 -23.82 3.04
C ALA A 220 -18.52 -22.72 4.09
N GLY A 221 -19.52 -22.92 4.96
CA GLY A 221 -20.14 -21.91 5.81
C GLY A 221 -19.29 -21.34 6.97
N PRO A 222 -19.91 -20.51 7.83
CA PRO A 222 -19.24 -19.78 8.89
C PRO A 222 -19.04 -20.67 10.11
N GLY A 223 -17.80 -21.09 10.34
CA GLY A 223 -17.39 -21.87 11.50
C GLY A 223 -15.94 -22.30 11.30
N ASP A 224 -15.07 -21.85 12.21
CA ASP A 224 -13.69 -22.32 12.39
C ASP A 224 -12.79 -22.37 11.15
N ARG A 225 -12.13 -21.26 10.81
CA ARG A 225 -10.94 -21.28 9.95
C ARG A 225 -9.83 -20.41 10.48
N ILE A 226 -9.09 -20.96 11.44
CA ILE A 226 -7.65 -20.72 11.51
C ILE A 226 -7.01 -21.94 10.84
N GLY A 227 -6.54 -21.80 9.61
CA GLY A 227 -5.78 -22.84 8.90
C GLY A 227 -5.94 -22.80 7.38
N ASP A 228 -4.81 -22.72 6.66
CA ASP A 228 -4.64 -22.82 5.19
C ASP A 228 -4.80 -21.58 4.29
N GLY A 229 -4.89 -20.37 4.87
CA GLY A 229 -5.23 -19.14 4.13
C GLY A 229 -4.25 -18.58 3.08
N ALA A 230 -3.11 -19.21 2.79
CA ALA A 230 -2.16 -18.69 1.79
C ALA A 230 -2.27 -19.46 0.47
N ARG A 231 -2.85 -18.82 -0.56
CA ARG A 231 -3.00 -19.43 -1.90
C ARG A 231 -1.87 -18.97 -2.83
N PRO A 232 -0.93 -19.86 -3.23
CA PRO A 232 0.15 -19.48 -4.14
C PRO A 232 -0.35 -19.43 -5.58
N CYS A 233 -0.25 -18.26 -6.19
CA CYS A 233 -0.24 -18.10 -7.64
C CYS A 233 1.21 -18.30 -8.07
N LEU A 234 1.45 -19.39 -8.79
CA LEU A 234 2.79 -19.78 -9.22
C LEU A 234 3.12 -19.11 -10.54
N ARG A 235 4.35 -18.60 -10.66
CA ARG A 235 4.94 -18.40 -11.98
C ARG A 235 5.28 -19.79 -12.53
N PRO A 236 4.82 -20.19 -13.73
CA PRO A 236 5.25 -21.45 -14.31
C PRO A 236 6.78 -21.46 -14.42
N PRO A 237 7.46 -22.61 -14.20
CA PRO A 237 8.89 -22.70 -14.42
C PRO A 237 9.15 -22.30 -15.87
N GLY A 238 9.89 -21.20 -16.07
CA GLY A 238 10.41 -20.88 -17.40
C GLY A 238 11.31 -22.02 -17.89
N PRO A 239 11.43 -22.23 -19.21
CA PRO A 239 12.40 -23.20 -19.73
C PRO A 239 13.78 -22.86 -19.14
N GLY A 240 14.39 -23.87 -18.52
CA GLY A 240 15.56 -23.72 -17.66
C GLY A 240 16.73 -23.02 -18.34
N GLY A 241 17.42 -22.19 -17.55
CA GLY A 241 18.75 -21.66 -17.87
C GLY A 241 19.81 -22.31 -16.98
N SER A 242 19.91 -23.63 -17.00
CA SER A 242 21.20 -24.29 -16.72
C SER A 242 22.02 -24.18 -18.00
N GLY A 243 22.76 -23.07 -18.12
CA GLY A 243 23.65 -22.83 -19.24
C GLY A 243 25.09 -22.74 -18.74
N ASP A 244 25.85 -23.79 -19.00
CA ASP A 244 27.30 -23.81 -18.98
C ASP A 244 27.88 -22.52 -19.57
N ARG A 245 28.96 -22.02 -18.95
CA ARG A 245 29.84 -21.05 -19.60
C ARG A 245 30.66 -21.77 -20.67
N PRO A 246 30.76 -21.18 -21.87
CA PRO A 246 32.04 -21.07 -22.54
C PRO A 246 32.39 -19.60 -22.79
N GLY A 247 33.70 -19.33 -22.78
CA GLY A 247 34.26 -17.99 -22.79
C GLY A 247 34.23 -17.27 -24.14
N GLY A 248 34.75 -16.04 -24.12
CA GLY A 248 35.29 -15.36 -25.29
C GLY A 248 34.46 -14.19 -25.84
N GLY A 249 34.84 -12.97 -25.44
CA GLY A 249 34.99 -11.81 -26.34
C GLY A 249 33.78 -11.23 -27.06
N ALA A 250 33.24 -10.12 -26.54
CA ALA A 250 33.08 -8.85 -27.27
C ALA A 250 32.36 -7.83 -26.36
N ARG A 251 33.01 -6.70 -26.09
CA ARG A 251 32.40 -5.57 -25.35
C ARG A 251 31.38 -4.87 -26.25
N ALA A 252 30.09 -5.09 -26.01
CA ALA A 252 29.03 -4.27 -26.56
C ALA A 252 28.84 -3.00 -25.71
N ARG A 253 28.92 -1.83 -26.36
CA ARG A 253 28.67 -0.51 -25.74
C ARG A 253 27.18 -0.38 -25.37
N PRO A 254 26.82 0.29 -24.27
CA PRO A 254 25.42 0.45 -23.89
C PRO A 254 24.67 1.33 -24.91
N GLY A 255 23.67 0.73 -25.55
CA GLY A 255 22.73 1.43 -26.43
C GLY A 255 21.86 2.41 -25.64
N ARG A 256 21.75 3.63 -26.15
CA ARG A 256 20.87 4.68 -25.60
C ARG A 256 19.41 4.21 -25.65
N VAL A 257 18.75 4.13 -24.50
CA VAL A 257 17.29 4.06 -24.41
C VAL A 257 16.74 5.41 -24.87
N ARG A 258 16.14 5.48 -26.06
CA ARG A 258 15.35 6.65 -26.49
C ARG A 258 13.95 6.51 -25.89
N ALA A 259 13.66 7.30 -24.86
CA ALA A 259 12.29 7.51 -24.42
C ALA A 259 11.52 8.24 -25.54
N ALA A 260 10.38 7.68 -25.97
CA ALA A 260 9.45 8.38 -26.84
C ALA A 260 8.90 9.60 -26.09
N GLY A 261 9.09 10.80 -26.63
CA GLY A 261 8.57 12.03 -26.05
C GLY A 261 7.03 12.05 -26.07
N PRO A 262 6.38 12.72 -25.09
CA PRO A 262 4.92 12.74 -25.01
C PRO A 262 4.30 13.48 -26.21
N PRO A 263 3.07 13.11 -26.64
CA PRO A 263 2.37 13.82 -27.71
C PRO A 263 2.06 15.25 -27.27
N ARG A 264 2.31 16.21 -28.17
CA ARG A 264 2.07 17.64 -27.94
C ARG A 264 0.55 17.90 -27.95
N CYS A 265 -0.03 18.21 -26.79
CA CYS A 265 -1.38 18.76 -26.71
C CYS A 265 -1.38 20.18 -27.33
N GLY A 266 -2.13 20.37 -28.41
CA GLY A 266 -2.37 21.66 -29.02
C GLY A 266 -3.41 22.45 -28.23
N LEU A 267 -2.99 23.55 -27.62
CA LEU A 267 -3.91 24.58 -27.11
C LEU A 267 -4.14 25.63 -28.19
N PRO A 268 -5.38 26.14 -28.37
CA PRO A 268 -5.67 27.20 -29.33
C PRO A 268 -5.03 28.53 -28.90
N ARG A 269 -4.50 29.25 -29.89
CA ARG A 269 -3.85 30.55 -29.74
C ARG A 269 -4.86 31.58 -29.23
N ARG A 270 -4.55 32.27 -28.13
CA ARG A 270 -5.27 33.47 -27.71
C ARG A 270 -4.70 34.69 -28.44
N ASP A 271 -5.57 35.46 -29.07
CA ASP A 271 -5.26 36.71 -29.71
C ASP A 271 -4.76 37.76 -28.70
N ARG A 272 -3.71 38.46 -29.08
CA ARG A 272 -3.12 39.57 -28.35
C ARG A 272 -3.81 40.86 -28.76
N GLU A 273 -4.72 41.36 -27.93
CA GLU A 273 -5.03 42.80 -27.93
C GLU A 273 -4.11 43.53 -26.96
N ARG A 274 -3.47 44.59 -27.46
CA ARG A 274 -2.65 45.53 -26.70
C ARG A 274 -3.46 46.81 -26.50
N GLY A 275 -3.54 47.28 -25.25
CA GLY A 275 -3.95 48.62 -24.89
C GLY A 275 -3.78 48.87 -23.39
N ARG A 276 -2.66 49.49 -23.00
CA ARG A 276 -2.39 50.12 -21.68
C ARG A 276 -2.84 51.61 -21.73
N PRO A 277 -2.75 52.48 -20.67
CA PRO A 277 -2.13 52.35 -19.32
C PRO A 277 -2.88 53.02 -18.12
N GLY A 278 -2.33 52.86 -16.90
CA GLY A 278 -2.49 53.76 -15.73
C GLY A 278 -2.07 53.07 -14.41
N CYS A 279 -0.88 53.32 -13.84
CA CYS A 279 -0.58 54.25 -12.70
C CYS A 279 -1.42 53.94 -11.43
N ALA A 280 -0.95 53.84 -10.18
CA ALA A 280 0.30 54.14 -9.48
C ALA A 280 0.22 53.55 -8.04
N GLY A 281 1.36 53.49 -7.30
CA GLY A 281 1.38 53.61 -5.84
C GLY A 281 1.60 52.33 -4.99
N GLY A 282 2.78 52.21 -4.36
CA GLY A 282 3.04 51.30 -3.22
C GLY A 282 2.57 51.90 -1.87
N PRO A 283 3.12 51.50 -0.69
CA PRO A 283 4.24 50.58 -0.45
C PRO A 283 3.99 49.49 0.62
N ALA A 284 5.04 48.70 0.79
CA ALA A 284 5.23 47.55 1.68
C ALA A 284 5.02 47.83 3.19
N GLY A 285 4.41 46.86 3.86
CA GLY A 285 4.41 46.74 5.33
C GLY A 285 5.06 45.42 5.74
N THR A 286 6.24 45.51 6.35
CA THR A 286 6.94 44.42 7.04
C THR A 286 6.19 44.05 8.33
N ARG A 287 5.85 42.77 8.50
CA ARG A 287 5.50 42.22 9.82
C ARG A 287 6.49 41.13 10.20
N THR A 288 7.21 41.41 11.28
CA THR A 288 7.93 40.47 12.12
C THR A 288 6.95 39.43 12.67
N VAL A 289 7.33 38.15 12.61
CA VAL A 289 6.61 37.06 13.29
C VAL A 289 7.50 36.58 14.43
N ASP A 290 6.98 36.74 15.65
CA ASP A 290 7.57 36.30 16.90
C ASP A 290 7.70 34.76 16.95
N GLY A 291 8.75 34.30 17.63
CA GLY A 291 9.06 32.88 17.80
C GLY A 291 8.05 32.12 18.68
N PRO A 292 8.04 30.77 18.59
CA PRO A 292 7.06 29.95 19.30
C PRO A 292 7.34 29.86 20.81
N PRO A 293 6.29 29.79 21.66
CA PRO A 293 6.46 29.64 23.10
C PRO A 293 6.89 28.21 23.50
N SER A 294 7.68 28.16 24.57
CA SER A 294 8.26 26.98 25.22
C SER A 294 7.21 26.00 25.77
N ALA A 295 7.56 24.72 25.75
CA ALA A 295 6.79 23.59 26.28
C ALA A 295 6.50 23.74 27.78
N ALA A 296 5.27 23.42 28.18
CA ALA A 296 4.84 23.28 29.56
C ALA A 296 4.85 21.80 29.98
N ASP A 297 5.41 21.54 31.15
CA ASP A 297 5.50 20.23 31.82
C ASP A 297 4.11 19.66 32.20
N PRO A 298 3.95 18.32 32.25
CA PRO A 298 2.71 17.69 32.71
C PRO A 298 2.54 17.77 34.24
N PRO A 299 1.30 17.90 34.75
CA PRO A 299 1.04 18.02 36.17
C PRO A 299 1.23 16.70 36.92
N ARG A 300 1.89 16.79 38.09
CA ARG A 300 2.05 15.71 39.07
C ARG A 300 0.71 15.50 39.79
N GLY A 301 0.11 14.32 39.60
CA GLY A 301 -1.04 13.87 40.39
C GLY A 301 -0.62 13.50 41.81
N SER A 302 -1.28 14.11 42.79
CA SER A 302 -1.17 13.83 44.22
C SER A 302 -2.24 12.81 44.63
N ASP A 303 -1.83 11.57 44.93
CA ASP A 303 -2.66 10.59 45.63
C ASP A 303 -2.31 10.58 47.12
N ARG A 304 -3.27 10.97 47.98
CA ARG A 304 -3.37 10.51 49.37
C ARG A 304 -4.84 10.50 49.85
N HIS A 305 -5.10 9.47 50.68
CA HIS A 305 -6.31 9.09 51.43
C HIS A 305 -7.23 8.10 50.68
N GLY A 306 -7.47 6.86 51.13
CA GLY A 306 -7.30 6.22 52.44
C GLY A 306 -8.66 5.82 53.03
N VAL A 307 -8.73 4.61 53.63
CA VAL A 307 -9.83 4.00 54.44
C VAL A 307 -10.79 3.10 53.61
N GLN A 308 -10.73 1.76 53.69
CA GLN A 308 -11.11 0.77 54.73
C GLN A 308 -12.60 0.32 54.72
N GLU A 309 -12.76 -1.01 54.61
CA GLU A 309 -13.75 -1.92 55.19
C GLU A 309 -15.25 -1.88 54.83
N GLY A 310 -15.81 -3.09 54.65
CA GLY A 310 -17.23 -3.40 54.67
C GLY A 310 -17.55 -4.77 54.08
N GLY A 311 -17.75 -5.77 54.94
CA GLY A 311 -18.15 -7.14 54.57
C GLY A 311 -19.61 -7.28 54.13
N GLY A 312 -19.91 -8.47 53.59
CA GLY A 312 -21.23 -8.91 53.12
C GLY A 312 -21.10 -9.96 52.03
#